data_AF-A0A940M0W8-F1
#
_entry.id   AF-A0A940M0W8-F1
#
_cell.length_a   1.000
_cell.length_b   1.000
_cell.length_c   1.000
_cell.angle_alpha   90.00
_cell.angle_beta   90.00
_cell.angle_gamma   90.00
#
_symmetry.space_group_name_H-M   'P 1'
#
loop_
_entity.id
_entity.type
_entity.pdbx_description
1 polymer ?
#
loop_
_entity_poly.entity_id
_entity_poly.type
_entity_poly.pdbx_seq_one_letter_code
_entity_poly.pdbx_strand_id
1 'polypeptide(L)'
;MTLCSDEEIQQLIAAMQSDRPDELAFADQLIEAYPEDPRLHFLRGSLLAGSGRPIEAHASLSRAVALAPDFAIARFQLGFFELTSGEAARALKTWEPLDTLPEGHYLGHFVAGLRHLIRDEFAQAITSLREGIAVNQENLPLNRDMQLIIDECAPLAGGESSDATRAEAERSATSFLLDQFGASGTKH
;
A
#
# COMPACT_ATOMS: atom_id res chain seq x y z
N MET A 1 19.89 20.02 7.65
CA MET A 1 18.96 19.58 6.60
C MET A 1 17.67 20.34 6.82
N THR A 2 17.22 21.08 5.81
CA THR A 2 15.96 21.83 5.90
C THR A 2 14.86 20.90 5.40
N LEU A 3 13.91 20.60 6.27
CA LEU A 3 12.71 19.83 5.91
C LEU A 3 11.63 20.80 5.44
N CYS A 4 10.71 20.28 4.63
CA CYS A 4 9.52 21.02 4.22
C CYS A 4 8.67 21.36 5.45
N SER A 5 8.03 22.51 5.46
CA SER A 5 7.18 22.88 6.59
C SER A 5 5.93 21.99 6.66
N ASP A 6 5.39 21.78 7.86
CA ASP A 6 4.16 21.01 8.00
C ASP A 6 2.98 21.67 7.27
N GLU A 7 2.98 23.01 7.15
CA GLU A 7 1.98 23.75 6.38
C GLU A 7 2.02 23.41 4.88
N GLU A 8 3.21 23.41 4.27
CA GLU A 8 3.40 23.01 2.87
C GLU A 8 3.01 21.54 2.63
N ILE A 9 3.34 20.66 3.57
CA ILE A 9 2.92 19.25 3.53
C ILE A 9 1.39 19.13 3.58
N GLN A 10 0.72 19.87 4.47
CA GLN A 10 -0.74 19.86 4.56
C GLN A 10 -1.40 20.44 3.31
N GLN A 11 -0.81 21.48 2.70
CA GLN A 11 -1.28 22.01 1.42
C GLN A 11 -1.19 20.99 0.30
N LEU A 12 -0.10 20.22 0.23
CA LEU A 12 0.07 19.16 -0.75
C LEU A 12 -0.99 18.05 -0.52
N ILE A 13 -1.16 17.58 0.72
CA ILE A 13 -2.17 16.57 1.06
C ILE A 13 -3.58 17.05 0.67
N ALA A 14 -3.94 18.30 0.97
CA ALA A 14 -5.24 18.86 0.60
C ALA A 14 -5.43 18.96 -0.92
N ALA A 15 -4.36 19.26 -1.67
CA ALA A 15 -4.38 19.26 -3.13
C ALA A 15 -4.64 17.86 -3.68
N MET A 16 -4.00 16.83 -3.11
CA MET A 16 -4.20 15.43 -3.48
C MET A 16 -5.65 14.97 -3.24
N GLN A 17 -6.26 15.38 -2.13
CA GLN A 17 -7.64 15.04 -1.80
C GLN A 17 -8.69 15.73 -2.69
N SER A 18 -8.31 16.87 -3.26
CA SER A 18 -9.20 17.66 -4.12
C SER A 18 -9.05 17.33 -5.61
N ASP A 19 -8.26 16.30 -5.95
CA ASP A 19 -7.98 15.86 -7.33
C ASP A 19 -7.68 17.04 -8.26
N ARG A 20 -6.77 17.91 -7.81
CA ARG A 20 -6.34 19.04 -8.64
C ARG A 20 -5.61 18.50 -9.89
N PRO A 21 -5.35 19.35 -10.89
CA PRO A 21 -4.57 18.91 -12.06
C PRO A 21 -3.04 19.03 -11.86
N ASP A 22 -2.59 19.75 -10.83
CA ASP A 22 -1.20 20.23 -10.71
C ASP A 22 -0.46 19.75 -9.44
N GLU A 23 -1.03 18.84 -8.65
CA GLU A 23 -0.44 18.37 -7.38
C GLU A 23 0.88 17.63 -7.57
N LEU A 24 1.07 16.92 -8.68
CA LEU A 24 2.37 16.33 -8.98
C LEU A 24 3.43 17.41 -9.25
N ALA A 25 3.08 18.45 -10.01
CA ALA A 25 3.99 19.58 -10.24
C ALA A 25 4.28 20.34 -8.94
N PHE A 26 3.29 20.47 -8.05
CA PHE A 26 3.47 21.07 -6.74
C PHE A 26 4.39 20.21 -5.84
N ALA A 27 4.22 18.88 -5.84
CA ALA A 27 5.13 17.98 -5.15
C ALA A 27 6.57 18.09 -5.69
N ASP A 28 6.74 18.16 -7.01
CA ASP A 28 8.06 18.30 -7.65
C ASP A 28 8.75 19.62 -7.24
N GLN A 29 8.02 20.74 -7.19
CA GLN A 29 8.53 22.02 -6.70
C GLN A 29 9.00 21.96 -5.25
N LEU A 30 8.23 21.30 -4.37
CA LEU A 30 8.64 21.13 -2.97
C LEU A 30 9.87 20.23 -2.86
N ILE A 31 10.00 19.20 -3.70
CA ILE A 31 11.19 18.33 -3.72
C ILE A 31 12.44 19.07 -4.20
N GLU A 32 12.31 19.98 -5.16
CA GLU A 32 13.44 20.83 -5.57
C GLU A 32 13.95 21.69 -4.41
N ALA A 33 13.05 22.22 -3.58
CA ALA A 33 13.41 23.00 -2.39
C ALA A 33 13.91 22.13 -1.23
N TYR A 34 13.34 20.93 -1.05
CA TYR A 34 13.57 20.05 0.09
C TYR A 34 13.85 18.59 -0.36
N PRO A 35 14.96 18.32 -1.09
CA PRO A 35 15.19 17.04 -1.77
C PRO A 35 15.43 15.85 -0.84
N GLU A 36 15.66 16.11 0.44
CA GLU A 36 15.92 15.10 1.47
C GLU A 36 14.75 14.91 2.44
N ASP A 37 13.59 15.56 2.20
CA ASP A 37 12.40 15.30 3.01
C ASP A 37 11.70 14.01 2.55
N PRO A 38 11.71 12.93 3.37
CA PRO A 38 11.11 11.65 2.98
C PRO A 38 9.61 11.74 2.74
N ARG A 39 8.91 12.70 3.38
CA ARG A 39 7.44 12.85 3.26
C ARG A 39 7.05 13.28 1.86
N LEU A 40 7.84 14.14 1.22
CA LEU A 40 7.59 14.59 -0.15
C LEU A 40 7.75 13.45 -1.16
N HIS A 41 8.81 12.65 -1.02
CA HIS A 41 9.02 11.47 -1.87
C HIS A 41 7.90 10.42 -1.69
N PHE A 42 7.40 10.26 -0.46
CA PHE A 42 6.25 9.42 -0.18
C PHE A 42 4.98 9.93 -0.88
N LEU A 43 4.62 11.21 -0.69
CA LEU A 43 3.42 11.80 -1.27
C LEU A 43 3.46 11.80 -2.80
N ARG A 44 4.62 12.12 -3.40
CA ARG A 44 4.86 11.98 -4.84
C ARG A 44 4.67 10.54 -5.32
N GLY A 45 5.20 9.57 -4.58
CA GLY A 45 5.02 8.14 -4.86
C GLY A 45 3.56 7.73 -4.88
N SER A 46 2.77 8.17 -3.90
CA SER A 46 1.33 7.93 -3.82
C SER A 46 0.57 8.55 -5.00
N LEU A 47 0.90 9.78 -5.39
CA LEU A 47 0.31 10.43 -6.57
C LEU A 47 0.57 9.64 -7.85
N LEU A 48 1.83 9.27 -8.08
CA LEU A 48 2.23 8.54 -9.28
C LEU A 48 1.60 7.14 -9.35
N ALA A 49 1.41 6.48 -8.21
CA ALA A 49 0.68 5.21 -8.15
C ALA A 49 -0.78 5.39 -8.60
N GLY A 50 -1.48 6.41 -8.08
CA GLY A 50 -2.85 6.73 -8.47
C GLY A 50 -3.00 7.15 -9.95
N SER A 51 -2.00 7.83 -10.51
CA SER A 51 -2.00 8.24 -11.92
C SER A 51 -1.52 7.16 -12.91
N GLY A 52 -1.27 5.92 -12.46
CA GLY A 52 -0.83 4.83 -13.33
C GLY A 52 0.59 4.99 -13.87
N ARG A 53 1.49 5.61 -13.09
CA ARG A 53 2.93 5.79 -13.40
C ARG A 53 3.81 4.91 -12.51
N PRO A 54 3.73 3.57 -12.68
CA PRO A 54 4.28 2.59 -11.73
C PRO A 54 5.79 2.70 -11.49
N ILE A 55 6.57 2.93 -12.56
CA ILE A 55 8.04 3.01 -12.46
C ILE A 55 8.47 4.19 -11.58
N GLU A 56 7.83 5.34 -11.74
CA GLU A 56 8.18 6.55 -11.01
C GLU A 56 7.64 6.54 -9.58
N ALA A 57 6.49 5.90 -9.37
CA ALA A 57 5.95 5.64 -8.04
C ALA A 57 6.92 4.81 -7.21
N HIS A 58 7.40 3.69 -7.78
CA HIS A 58 8.40 2.82 -7.15
C HIS A 58 9.67 3.59 -6.78
N ALA A 59 10.21 4.38 -7.71
CA ALA A 59 11.41 5.19 -7.48
C ALA A 59 11.22 6.20 -6.34
N SER A 60 10.07 6.87 -6.29
CA SER A 60 9.76 7.88 -5.26
C SER A 60 9.58 7.23 -3.88
N LEU A 61 8.80 6.15 -3.79
CA LEU A 61 8.62 5.39 -2.54
C LEU A 61 9.95 4.80 -2.05
N SER A 62 10.78 4.27 -2.96
CA SER A 62 12.12 3.79 -2.63
C SER A 62 13.01 4.90 -2.06
N ARG A 63 12.92 6.12 -2.60
CA ARG A 63 13.67 7.27 -2.08
C ARG A 63 13.18 7.67 -0.68
N ALA A 64 11.88 7.66 -0.43
CA ALA A 64 11.33 7.92 0.90
C ALA A 64 11.86 6.92 1.94
N VAL A 65 11.83 5.62 1.62
CA VAL A 65 12.34 4.54 2.50
C VAL A 65 13.86 4.63 2.69
N ALA A 66 14.61 5.05 1.68
CA ALA A 66 16.06 5.24 1.80
C ALA A 66 16.44 6.44 2.70
N LEU A 67 15.65 7.51 2.66
CA LEU A 67 15.84 8.71 3.48
C LEU A 67 15.42 8.49 4.94
N ALA A 68 14.33 7.75 5.16
CA ALA A 68 13.82 7.40 6.48
C ALA A 68 13.46 5.91 6.54
N PRO A 69 14.41 5.04 6.92
CA PRO A 69 14.20 3.59 6.99
C PRO A 69 13.09 3.15 7.96
N ASP A 70 12.81 3.99 8.96
CA ASP A 70 11.77 3.85 10.00
C ASP A 70 10.42 4.44 9.57
N PHE A 71 10.30 5.02 8.38
CA PHE A 71 9.05 5.57 7.87
C PHE A 71 8.10 4.45 7.44
N ALA A 72 7.44 3.86 8.44
CA ALA A 72 6.70 2.61 8.32
C ALA A 72 5.63 2.63 7.22
N ILE A 73 4.88 3.74 7.09
CA ILE A 73 3.86 3.87 6.05
C ILE A 73 4.44 3.91 4.63
N ALA A 74 5.58 4.58 4.41
CA ALA A 74 6.25 4.59 3.11
C ALA A 74 6.78 3.21 2.74
N ARG A 75 7.33 2.49 3.73
CA ARG A 75 7.79 1.12 3.57
C ARG A 75 6.66 0.14 3.28
N PHE A 76 5.53 0.30 3.97
CA PHE A 76 4.31 -0.45 3.70
C PHE A 76 3.85 -0.23 2.25
N GLN A 77 3.70 1.03 1.83
CA GLN A 77 3.26 1.38 0.48
C GLN A 77 4.22 0.88 -0.61
N LEU A 78 5.54 0.93 -0.38
CA LEU A 78 6.52 0.36 -1.32
C LEU A 78 6.31 -1.15 -1.50
N GLY A 79 6.19 -1.90 -0.40
CA GLY A 79 5.97 -3.35 -0.49
C GLY A 79 4.60 -3.69 -1.07
N PHE A 80 3.57 -2.89 -0.78
CA PHE A 80 2.24 -3.08 -1.35
C PHE A 80 2.25 -2.89 -2.87
N PHE A 81 2.92 -1.84 -3.33
CA PHE A 81 3.14 -1.59 -4.74
C PHE A 81 3.95 -2.71 -5.43
N GLU A 82 4.98 -3.23 -4.76
CA GLU A 82 5.76 -4.37 -5.26
C GLU A 82 4.89 -5.63 -5.38
N LEU A 83 4.03 -5.89 -4.39
CA LEU A 83 3.09 -7.01 -4.41
C LEU A 83 2.11 -6.90 -5.59
N THR A 84 1.48 -5.73 -5.78
CA THR A 84 0.50 -5.49 -6.85
C THR A 84 1.15 -5.36 -8.23
N SER A 85 2.48 -5.28 -8.29
CA SER A 85 3.26 -5.39 -9.53
C SER A 85 3.71 -6.82 -9.83
N GLY A 86 3.30 -7.82 -9.02
CA GLY A 86 3.67 -9.22 -9.18
C GLY A 86 5.00 -9.62 -8.50
N GLU A 87 5.66 -8.69 -7.81
CA GLU A 87 6.97 -8.90 -7.18
C GLU A 87 6.83 -9.32 -5.70
N ALA A 88 6.04 -10.37 -5.43
CA ALA A 88 5.69 -10.79 -4.07
C ALA A 88 6.91 -11.07 -3.16
N ALA A 89 7.96 -11.71 -3.70
CA ALA A 89 9.18 -11.99 -2.95
C ALA A 89 9.91 -10.70 -2.51
N ARG A 90 9.87 -9.66 -3.37
CA ARG A 90 10.45 -8.36 -3.07
C ARG A 90 9.64 -7.63 -2.00
N ALA A 91 8.31 -7.64 -2.13
CA ALA A 91 7.40 -7.08 -1.14
C ALA A 91 7.63 -7.66 0.27
N LEU A 92 7.75 -8.99 0.38
CA LEU A 92 8.05 -9.67 1.63
C LEU A 92 9.32 -9.14 2.28
N LYS A 93 10.40 -9.01 1.50
CA LYS A 93 11.68 -8.45 1.97
C LYS A 93 11.57 -6.98 2.36
N THR A 94 10.85 -6.19 1.57
CA THR A 94 10.61 -4.76 1.86
C THR A 94 9.89 -4.59 3.19
N TRP A 95 8.94 -5.47 3.51
CA TRP A 95 8.18 -5.43 4.76
C TRP A 95 8.86 -6.07 5.98
N GLU A 96 9.96 -6.82 5.84
CA GLU A 96 10.67 -7.44 6.98
C GLU A 96 10.87 -6.47 8.17
N PRO A 97 11.31 -5.22 7.98
CA PRO A 97 11.51 -4.31 9.12
C PRO A 97 10.22 -3.90 9.83
N LEU A 98 9.05 -4.04 9.20
CA LEU A 98 7.77 -3.75 9.83
C LEU A 98 7.40 -4.77 10.92
N ASP A 99 8.09 -5.92 10.98
CA ASP A 99 7.93 -6.91 12.06
C ASP A 99 8.48 -6.41 13.41
N THR A 100 9.20 -5.28 13.39
CA THR A 100 9.72 -4.61 14.60
C THR A 100 8.79 -3.55 15.16
N LEU A 101 7.65 -3.28 14.49
CA LEU A 101 6.66 -2.35 15.01
C LEU A 101 6.07 -2.85 16.34
N PRO A 102 5.57 -1.95 17.20
CA PRO A 102 4.92 -2.35 18.43
C PRO A 102 3.79 -3.36 18.20
N GLU A 103 3.62 -4.28 19.15
CA GLU A 103 2.47 -5.20 19.15
C GLU A 103 1.16 -4.40 19.08
N GLY A 104 0.23 -4.82 18.23
CA GLY A 104 -1.01 -4.09 17.99
C GLY A 104 -0.90 -2.93 17.00
N HIS A 105 0.26 -2.69 16.37
CA HIS A 105 0.37 -1.67 15.33
C HIS A 105 -0.37 -2.09 14.06
N TYR A 106 -1.25 -1.23 13.54
CA TYR A 106 -2.14 -1.57 12.42
C TYR A 106 -1.40 -2.01 11.14
N LEU A 107 -0.29 -1.36 10.78
CA LEU A 107 0.54 -1.78 9.64
C LEU A 107 1.12 -3.20 9.81
N GLY A 108 1.44 -3.62 11.04
CA GLY A 108 1.90 -4.98 11.31
C GLY A 108 0.81 -6.01 10.99
N HIS A 109 -0.41 -5.75 11.47
CA HIS A 109 -1.58 -6.58 11.15
C HIS A 109 -1.93 -6.59 9.66
N PHE A 110 -1.82 -5.44 8.98
CA PHE A 110 -2.08 -5.36 7.54
C PHE A 110 -1.05 -6.20 6.76
N VAL A 111 0.24 -6.04 7.04
CA VAL A 111 1.30 -6.85 6.43
C VAL A 111 1.11 -8.33 6.72
N ALA A 112 0.74 -8.71 7.95
CA ALA A 112 0.42 -10.10 8.29
C ALA A 112 -0.73 -10.65 7.43
N GLY A 113 -1.80 -9.87 7.25
CA GLY A 113 -2.90 -10.19 6.35
C GLY A 113 -2.47 -10.43 4.91
N LEU A 114 -1.64 -9.54 4.36
CA LEU A 114 -1.10 -9.67 3.00
C LEU A 114 -0.14 -10.86 2.86
N ARG A 115 0.64 -11.18 3.89
CA ARG A 115 1.52 -12.37 3.91
C ARG A 115 0.73 -13.68 3.90
N HIS A 116 -0.38 -13.74 4.63
CA HIS A 116 -1.30 -14.86 4.58
C HIS A 116 -1.97 -14.98 3.22
N LEU A 117 -2.35 -13.85 2.62
CA LEU A 117 -2.94 -13.82 1.28
C LEU A 117 -1.98 -14.36 0.20
N ILE A 118 -0.69 -14.02 0.25
CA ILE A 118 0.34 -14.58 -0.65
C ILE A 118 0.45 -16.11 -0.54
N ARG A 119 0.02 -16.71 0.58
CA ARG A 119 0.06 -18.15 0.84
C ARG A 119 -1.31 -18.83 0.71
N ASP A 120 -2.32 -18.12 0.21
CA ASP A 120 -3.72 -18.58 0.13
C ASP A 120 -4.33 -18.98 1.49
N GLU A 121 -3.82 -18.39 2.58
CA GLU A 121 -4.29 -18.60 3.95
C GLU A 121 -5.43 -17.62 4.30
N PHE A 122 -6.54 -17.72 3.56
CA PHE A 122 -7.61 -16.71 3.56
C PHE A 122 -8.25 -16.44 4.93
N ALA A 123 -8.44 -17.48 5.76
CA ALA A 123 -9.02 -17.31 7.10
C ALA A 123 -8.10 -16.50 8.03
N GLN A 124 -6.78 -16.77 7.97
CA GLN A 124 -5.76 -16.04 8.72
C GLN A 124 -5.58 -14.61 8.17
N ALA A 125 -5.68 -14.43 6.85
CA ALA A 125 -5.67 -13.11 6.23
C ALA A 125 -6.82 -12.25 6.76
N ILE A 126 -8.06 -12.76 6.73
CA ILE A 126 -9.24 -12.05 7.26
C ILE A 126 -9.07 -11.69 8.74
N THR A 127 -8.57 -12.62 9.55
CA THR A 127 -8.36 -12.39 10.99
C THR A 127 -7.39 -11.24 11.22
N SER A 128 -6.22 -11.30 10.57
CA SER A 128 -5.18 -10.27 10.70
C SER A 128 -5.68 -8.90 10.24
N LEU A 129 -6.38 -8.84 9.09
CA LEU A 129 -6.92 -7.59 8.57
C LEU A 129 -7.99 -6.98 9.48
N ARG A 130 -8.83 -7.81 10.11
CA ARG A 130 -9.83 -7.34 11.10
C ARG A 130 -9.18 -6.75 12.34
N GLU A 131 -8.11 -7.37 12.84
CA GLU A 131 -7.32 -6.81 13.94
C GLU A 131 -6.72 -5.46 13.55
N GLY A 132 -6.18 -5.36 12.33
CA GLY A 132 -5.66 -4.10 11.77
C GLY A 132 -6.71 -2.98 11.73
N ILE A 133 -7.92 -3.29 11.23
CA ILE A 133 -9.04 -2.34 11.21
C ILE A 133 -9.43 -1.91 12.63
N ALA A 134 -9.46 -2.84 13.59
CA ALA A 134 -9.90 -2.57 14.96
C ALA A 134 -8.97 -1.60 15.72
N VAL A 135 -7.67 -1.62 15.41
CA VAL A 135 -6.66 -0.80 16.09
C VAL A 135 -6.26 0.46 15.32
N ASN A 136 -6.55 0.54 14.02
CA ASN A 136 -6.17 1.70 13.20
C ASN A 136 -7.10 2.90 13.42
N GLN A 137 -6.58 3.91 14.11
CA GLN A 137 -7.20 5.23 14.24
C GLN A 137 -6.43 6.33 13.49
N GLU A 138 -5.27 6.00 12.91
CA GLU A 138 -4.32 6.95 12.34
C GLU A 138 -4.55 7.19 10.85
N ASN A 139 -4.82 6.12 10.09
CA ASN A 139 -4.96 6.18 8.65
C ASN A 139 -6.22 5.42 8.20
N LEU A 140 -7.38 6.04 8.44
CA LEU A 140 -8.70 5.45 8.18
C LEU A 140 -8.92 4.98 6.73
N PRO A 141 -8.38 5.64 5.67
CA PRO A 141 -8.45 5.08 4.32
C PRO A 141 -7.97 3.63 4.21
N LEU A 142 -6.92 3.25 4.95
CA LEU A 142 -6.43 1.86 4.94
C LEU A 142 -7.42 0.87 5.55
N ASN A 143 -8.35 1.29 6.40
CA ASN A 143 -9.41 0.40 6.89
C ASN A 143 -10.34 -0.02 5.75
N ARG A 144 -10.57 0.86 4.78
CA ARG A 144 -11.33 0.53 3.58
C ARG A 144 -10.58 -0.48 2.72
N ASP A 145 -9.29 -0.29 2.52
CA ASP A 145 -8.45 -1.21 1.74
C ASP A 145 -8.40 -2.60 2.40
N MET A 146 -8.21 -2.66 3.71
CA MET A 146 -8.28 -3.92 4.48
C MET A 146 -9.66 -4.58 4.35
N GLN A 147 -10.74 -3.81 4.42
CA GLN A 147 -12.11 -4.34 4.29
C GLN A 147 -12.37 -4.92 2.90
N LEU A 148 -11.91 -4.23 1.85
CA LEU A 148 -12.01 -4.73 0.47
C LEU A 148 -11.33 -6.10 0.32
N ILE A 149 -10.12 -6.25 0.88
CA ILE A 149 -9.41 -7.52 0.85
C ILE A 149 -10.14 -8.60 1.66
N ILE A 150 -10.73 -8.25 2.81
CA ILE A 150 -11.56 -9.17 3.60
C ILE A 150 -12.75 -9.68 2.79
N ASP A 151 -13.47 -8.79 2.12
CA ASP A 151 -14.68 -9.11 1.37
C ASP A 151 -14.38 -10.11 0.23
N GLU A 152 -13.23 -9.97 -0.43
CA GLU A 152 -12.75 -10.91 -1.45
C GLU A 152 -12.27 -12.25 -0.87
N CYS A 153 -11.63 -12.24 0.30
CA CYS A 153 -11.16 -13.46 0.95
C CYS A 153 -12.31 -14.28 1.56
N ALA A 154 -13.41 -13.63 1.97
CA ALA A 154 -14.52 -14.24 2.69
C ALA A 154 -15.13 -15.47 1.97
N PRO A 155 -15.44 -15.44 0.65
CA PRO A 155 -15.94 -16.62 -0.05
C PRO A 155 -14.89 -17.75 -0.16
N LEU A 156 -13.60 -17.44 -0.09
CA LEU A 156 -12.50 -18.40 -0.20
C LEU A 156 -12.22 -19.14 1.11
N ALA A 157 -12.47 -18.49 2.24
CA ALA A 157 -12.20 -19.04 3.56
C ALA A 157 -13.20 -20.13 4.01
N GLY A 158 -14.38 -20.21 3.37
CA GLY A 158 -15.49 -21.08 3.78
C GLY A 158 -15.59 -22.45 3.09
N GLY A 159 -14.52 -22.94 2.45
CA GLY A 159 -14.60 -24.07 1.50
C GLY A 159 -15.12 -25.40 2.05
N GLU A 160 -16.42 -25.66 1.84
CA GLU A 160 -16.88 -26.88 1.18
C GLU A 160 -17.11 -26.57 -0.30
N SER A 161 -16.04 -26.41 -1.08
CA SER A 161 -16.14 -26.24 -2.53
C SER A 161 -15.05 -27.05 -3.22
N SER A 162 -15.39 -27.62 -4.38
CA SER A 162 -14.53 -28.53 -5.13
C SER A 162 -13.20 -27.86 -5.52
N ASP A 163 -12.12 -28.62 -5.68
CA ASP A 163 -10.79 -28.13 -6.07
C ASP A 163 -10.81 -27.17 -7.28
N ALA A 164 -11.74 -27.37 -8.23
CA ALA A 164 -11.91 -26.52 -9.39
C ALA A 164 -12.48 -25.13 -9.03
N THR A 165 -13.45 -25.08 -8.12
CA THR A 165 -14.07 -23.83 -7.64
C THR A 165 -13.08 -23.03 -6.80
N ARG A 166 -12.26 -23.73 -6.01
CA ARG A 166 -11.19 -23.13 -5.23
C ARG A 166 -10.11 -22.51 -6.11
N ALA A 167 -9.61 -23.24 -7.10
CA ALA A 167 -8.57 -22.75 -8.01
C ALA A 167 -9.00 -21.54 -8.86
N GLU A 168 -10.28 -21.49 -9.25
CA GLU A 168 -10.85 -20.35 -9.98
C GLU A 168 -10.99 -19.12 -9.09
N ALA A 169 -11.34 -19.32 -7.82
CA ALA A 169 -11.53 -18.25 -6.85
C ALA A 169 -10.19 -17.72 -6.28
N GLU A 170 -9.16 -18.57 -6.14
CA GLU A 170 -7.77 -18.18 -5.82
C GLU A 170 -7.17 -17.29 -6.93
N ARG A 171 -7.38 -17.66 -8.21
CA ARG A 171 -7.02 -16.80 -9.34
C ARG A 171 -7.76 -15.48 -9.31
N SER A 172 -9.01 -15.47 -8.87
CA SER A 172 -9.82 -14.26 -8.76
C SER A 172 -9.30 -13.28 -7.71
N ALA A 173 -8.89 -13.74 -6.51
CA ALA A 173 -8.36 -12.85 -5.48
C ALA A 173 -6.99 -12.25 -5.84
N THR A 174 -6.12 -13.04 -6.46
CA THR A 174 -4.84 -12.55 -6.97
C THR A 174 -5.06 -11.57 -8.13
N SER A 175 -5.96 -11.89 -9.08
CA SER A 175 -6.35 -10.97 -10.15
C SER A 175 -6.97 -9.69 -9.59
N PHE A 176 -7.82 -9.77 -8.57
CA PHE A 176 -8.44 -8.63 -7.92
C PHE A 176 -7.41 -7.66 -7.33
N LEU A 177 -6.41 -8.17 -6.61
CA LEU A 177 -5.34 -7.30 -6.10
C LEU A 177 -4.60 -6.59 -7.23
N LEU A 178 -4.36 -7.30 -8.34
CA LEU A 178 -3.71 -6.74 -9.53
C LEU A 178 -4.63 -5.77 -10.29
N ASP A 179 -5.93 -6.00 -10.33
CA ASP A 179 -6.90 -5.20 -11.10
C ASP A 179 -7.36 -3.95 -10.34
N GLN A 180 -7.50 -4.05 -9.03
CA GLN A 180 -7.99 -2.97 -8.17
C GLN A 180 -6.87 -2.12 -7.58
N PHE A 181 -5.70 -2.71 -7.31
CA PHE A 181 -4.56 -2.02 -6.71
C PHE A 181 -3.29 -2.02 -7.57
N GLY A 182 -3.23 -2.87 -8.61
CA GLY A 182 -2.28 -2.68 -9.69
C GLY A 182 -2.85 -1.63 -10.64
N ALA A 183 -2.02 -0.64 -11.00
CA ALA A 183 -2.40 0.37 -11.98
C ALA A 183 -3.01 -0.31 -13.22
N SER A 184 -4.23 0.11 -13.56
CA SER A 184 -4.99 -0.30 -14.74
C SER A 184 -4.09 -0.30 -15.98
N GLY A 185 -3.63 -1.49 -16.35
CA GLY A 185 -2.55 -1.69 -17.30
C GLY A 185 -2.95 -2.59 -18.45
N THR A 186 -4.22 -2.58 -18.88
CA THR A 186 -4.64 -2.96 -20.25
C THR A 186 -6.12 -2.67 -20.44
N LYS A 187 -6.44 -1.61 -21.19
CA LYS A 187 -7.56 -1.68 -22.12
C LYS A 187 -6.96 -1.67 -23.51
N HIS A 188 -7.04 -2.82 -24.18
CA HIS A 188 -6.86 -2.94 -25.62
C HIS A 188 -7.95 -2.16 -26.36
#